data_AF-A0A0B2A9X8-F1
#
_entry.id   AF-A0A0B2A9X8-F1
#
_cell.length_a   1.000
_cell.length_b   1.000
_cell.length_c   1.000
_cell.angle_alpha   90.00
_cell.angle_beta   90.00
_cell.angle_gamma   90.00
#
_symmetry.space_group_name_H-M   'P 1'
#
loop_
_entity.id
_entity.type
_entity.pdbx_description
1 polymer ?
#
loop_
_entity_poly.entity_id
_entity_poly.type
_entity_poly.pdbx_seq_one_letter_code
_entity_poly.pdbx_strand_id
1 'polypeptide(L)'
;MTELVVEVHVPLVPQPGVSADEYPFPWIETVEEFLQGLEDSGRGETFDDGEELDDEYLFFVWQAPESELIALARRIADLPGVPEGVYAVVTDTESEQMGVGRRVEL
;
A
#
# COMPACT_ATOMS: atom_id res chain seq x y z
N MET A 1 -21.73 -5.10 -6.98
CA MET A 1 -21.80 -3.86 -6.19
C MET A 1 -20.38 -3.38 -6.10
N THR A 2 -20.15 -2.12 -6.40
CA THR A 2 -18.84 -1.50 -6.44
C THR A 2 -18.42 -1.18 -5.00
N GLU A 3 -17.28 -1.71 -4.56
CA GLU A 3 -16.77 -1.47 -3.21
C GLU A 3 -15.53 -0.58 -3.27
N LEU A 4 -15.30 0.16 -2.19
CA LEU A 4 -14.19 1.10 -2.10
C LEU A 4 -12.86 0.35 -1.92
N VAL A 5 -11.87 0.70 -2.74
CA VAL A 5 -10.50 0.21 -2.63
C VAL A 5 -9.57 1.42 -2.52
N VAL A 6 -8.56 1.32 -1.67
CA VAL A 6 -7.45 2.26 -1.62
C VAL A 6 -6.19 1.54 -2.03
N GLU A 7 -5.60 2.01 -3.12
CA GLU A 7 -4.26 1.62 -3.54
C GLU A 7 -3.25 2.50 -2.80
N VAL A 8 -2.23 1.91 -2.20
CA VAL A 8 -1.12 2.60 -1.54
C VAL A 8 0.10 2.45 -2.41
N HIS A 9 0.52 3.54 -3.05
CA HIS A 9 1.62 3.58 -4.00
C HIS A 9 2.90 3.98 -3.26
N VAL A 10 3.86 3.07 -3.22
CA VAL A 10 5.15 3.26 -2.54
C VAL A 10 6.27 3.27 -3.59
N PRO A 11 7.08 4.33 -3.68
CA PRO A 11 8.20 4.37 -4.62
C PRO A 11 9.20 3.22 -4.41
N LEU A 12 9.66 2.56 -5.48
CA LEU A 12 10.70 1.53 -5.44
C LEU A 12 12.10 2.12 -5.27
N VAL A 13 12.33 2.75 -4.12
CA VAL A 13 13.63 3.30 -3.73
C VAL A 13 14.39 2.24 -2.92
N PRO A 14 15.58 1.79 -3.36
CA PRO A 14 16.40 0.85 -2.60
C PRO A 14 16.72 1.39 -1.22
N GLN A 15 16.55 0.57 -0.19
CA GLN A 15 16.81 0.99 1.17
C GLN A 15 18.30 1.31 1.38
N PRO A 16 18.64 2.51 1.88
CA PRO A 16 20.03 2.87 2.12
C PRO A 16 20.70 1.92 3.11
N GLY A 17 21.91 1.47 2.77
CA GLY A 17 22.71 0.61 3.64
C GLY A 17 22.42 -0.89 3.54
N VAL A 18 21.51 -1.31 2.67
CA VAL A 18 21.33 -2.72 2.28
C VAL A 18 22.47 -3.12 1.32
N SER A 19 23.06 -4.30 1.55
CA SER A 19 24.15 -4.80 0.69
C SER A 19 23.63 -5.18 -0.69
N ALA A 20 24.48 -5.16 -1.71
CA ALA A 20 24.09 -5.53 -3.08
C ALA A 20 23.65 -7.00 -3.24
N ASP A 21 24.03 -7.86 -2.30
CA ASP A 21 23.65 -9.28 -2.26
C ASP A 21 22.34 -9.52 -1.47
N GLU A 22 21.79 -8.48 -0.85
CA GLU A 22 20.54 -8.51 -0.07
C GLU A 22 19.38 -7.96 -0.90
N TYR A 23 18.15 -8.35 -0.55
CA TYR A 23 16.96 -7.83 -1.24
C TYR A 23 16.82 -6.32 -0.99
N PRO A 24 16.78 -5.47 -2.05
CA PRO A 24 16.90 -4.02 -1.90
C PRO A 24 15.66 -3.33 -1.31
N PHE A 25 14.53 -4.02 -1.22
CA PHE A 25 13.24 -3.46 -0.79
C PHE A 25 12.65 -4.20 0.44
N PRO A 26 13.39 -4.33 1.55
CA PRO A 26 12.93 -5.10 2.72
C PRO A 26 11.70 -4.48 3.41
N TRP A 27 11.35 -3.24 3.06
CA TRP A 27 10.12 -2.60 3.52
C TRP A 27 8.87 -3.27 2.95
N ILE A 28 8.94 -3.97 1.81
CA ILE A 28 7.77 -4.69 1.26
C ILE A 28 7.29 -5.75 2.26
N GLU A 29 8.20 -6.59 2.75
CA GLU A 29 7.90 -7.59 3.79
C GLU A 29 7.35 -6.92 5.07
N THR A 30 7.87 -5.74 5.43
CA THR A 30 7.38 -4.98 6.61
C THR A 30 5.93 -4.52 6.44
N VAL A 31 5.55 -4.09 5.24
CA VAL A 31 4.18 -3.68 4.94
C VAL A 31 3.25 -4.90 4.89
N GLU A 32 3.69 -6.00 4.26
CA GLU A 32 2.93 -7.25 4.20
C GLU A 32 2.63 -7.81 5.60
N GLU A 33 3.64 -7.85 6.49
CA GLU A 33 3.46 -8.26 7.89
C GLU A 33 2.46 -7.37 8.64
N PHE A 34 2.50 -6.06 8.38
CA PHE A 34 1.54 -5.11 8.96
C PHE A 34 0.12 -5.35 8.46
N LEU A 35 -0.07 -5.58 7.15
CA LEU A 35 -1.36 -5.86 6.54
C LEU A 35 -1.96 -7.16 7.06
N GLN A 36 -1.14 -8.21 7.18
CA GLN A 36 -1.56 -9.48 7.78
C GLN A 36 -2.05 -9.29 9.23
N GLY A 37 -1.35 -8.47 10.03
CA GLY A 37 -1.78 -8.13 11.38
C GLY A 37 -3.09 -7.33 11.45
N LEU A 38 -3.42 -6.55 10.41
CA LEU A 38 -4.69 -5.82 10.33
C LEU A 38 -5.87 -6.76 10.05
N GLU A 39 -5.70 -7.70 9.11
CA GLU A 39 -6.69 -8.72 8.78
C GLU A 39 -7.07 -9.54 10.00
N ASP A 40 -6.07 -10.01 10.75
CA ASP A 40 -6.27 -10.75 12.00
C ASP A 40 -7.06 -9.94 13.05
N SER A 41 -7.00 -8.62 12.99
CA SER A 41 -7.70 -7.71 13.90
C SER A 41 -9.08 -7.25 13.39
N GLY A 42 -9.42 -7.56 12.14
CA GLY A 42 -10.66 -7.14 11.48
C GLY A 42 -10.76 -5.64 11.22
N ARG A 43 -9.64 -4.95 10.97
CA ARG A 43 -9.58 -3.49 10.79
C ARG A 43 -9.22 -3.08 9.36
N GLY A 44 -9.86 -3.73 8.39
CA GLY A 44 -9.50 -3.66 6.98
C GLY A 44 -8.93 -4.99 6.52
N GLU A 45 -9.00 -5.21 5.22
CA GLU A 45 -8.52 -6.42 4.55
C GLU A 45 -7.61 -6.01 3.39
N THR A 46 -6.75 -6.93 2.96
CA THR A 46 -6.03 -6.80 1.70
C THR A 46 -6.99 -7.17 0.57
N PHE A 47 -7.07 -6.34 -0.47
CA PHE A 47 -7.98 -6.59 -1.60
C PHE A 47 -7.37 -7.57 -2.61
N ASP A 48 -6.09 -7.40 -2.92
CA ASP A 48 -5.34 -8.20 -3.87
C ASP A 48 -3.87 -8.27 -3.45
N ASP A 49 -3.12 -9.21 -4.02
CA ASP A 49 -1.67 -9.31 -3.82
C ASP A 49 -0.97 -7.99 -4.24
N GLY A 50 0.15 -7.68 -3.59
CA GLY A 50 0.93 -6.49 -3.94
C GLY A 50 1.52 -6.59 -5.35
N GLU A 51 1.52 -5.48 -6.08
CA GLU A 51 1.87 -5.44 -7.50
C GLU A 51 2.83 -4.30 -7.82
N GLU A 52 3.76 -4.53 -8.76
CA GLU A 52 4.65 -3.48 -9.27
C GLU A 52 3.95 -2.70 -10.39
N LEU A 53 4.01 -1.37 -10.32
CA LEU A 53 3.56 -0.47 -11.37
C LEU A 53 4.67 0.56 -11.65
N ASP A 54 5.30 0.42 -12.81
CA ASP A 54 6.42 1.26 -13.24
C ASP A 54 7.58 1.29 -12.21
N ASP A 55 7.76 2.40 -11.50
CA ASP A 55 8.76 2.61 -10.44
C ASP A 55 8.18 2.58 -9.03
N GLU A 56 7.01 1.96 -8.86
CA GLU A 56 6.26 1.90 -7.61
C GLU A 56 5.81 0.47 -7.28
N TYR A 57 5.58 0.20 -6.01
CA TYR A 57 4.92 -1.01 -5.52
C TYR A 57 3.60 -0.63 -4.86
N LEU A 58 2.54 -1.36 -5.17
CA LEU A 58 1.19 -1.09 -4.74
C LEU A 58 0.75 -2.10 -3.69
N PHE A 59 0.05 -1.60 -2.68
CA PHE A 59 -0.75 -2.41 -1.77
C PHE A 59 -2.21 -2.00 -1.85
N PHE A 60 -3.12 -2.94 -1.64
CA PHE A 60 -4.56 -2.68 -1.78
C PHE A 60 -5.28 -2.93 -0.46
N VAL A 61 -5.94 -1.91 0.08
CA VAL A 61 -6.75 -2.02 1.30
C VAL A 61 -8.21 -1.70 1.04
N TRP A 62 -9.12 -2.49 1.62
CA TRP A 62 -10.57 -2.38 1.40
C TRP A 62 -11.38 -2.81 2.64
N GLN A 63 -12.71 -2.96 2.49
CA GLN A 63 -13.65 -3.37 3.55
C GLN A 63 -13.69 -2.43 4.78
N ALA A 64 -13.41 -1.14 4.60
CA ALA A 64 -13.59 -0.13 5.63
C ALA A 64 -14.07 1.22 5.03
N PRO A 65 -14.60 2.14 5.85
CA PRO A 65 -14.90 3.49 5.39
C PRO A 65 -13.64 4.19 4.84
N GLU A 66 -13.82 5.04 3.83
CA GLU A 66 -12.72 5.76 3.17
C GLU A 66 -11.75 6.44 4.14
N SER A 67 -12.27 7.11 5.18
CA SER A 67 -11.44 7.78 6.18
C SER A 67 -10.55 6.82 6.97
N GLU A 68 -11.01 5.59 7.18
CA GLU A 68 -10.24 4.55 7.86
C GLU A 68 -9.18 3.98 6.92
N LEU A 69 -9.53 3.69 5.66
CA LEU A 69 -8.57 3.21 4.65
C LEU A 69 -7.44 4.23 4.39
N ILE A 70 -7.77 5.53 4.29
CA ILE A 70 -6.75 6.57 4.18
C ILE A 70 -5.88 6.64 5.44
N ALA A 71 -6.46 6.45 6.63
CA ALA A 71 -5.67 6.41 7.86
C ALA A 71 -4.75 5.17 7.92
N LEU A 72 -5.15 4.04 7.35
CA LEU A 72 -4.30 2.86 7.19
C LEU A 72 -3.17 3.14 6.19
N ALA A 73 -3.47 3.73 5.04
CA ALA A 73 -2.47 4.13 4.05
C ALA A 73 -1.41 5.05 4.67
N ARG A 74 -1.80 6.02 5.51
CA ARG A 74 -0.86 6.86 6.27
C ARG A 74 0.03 6.06 7.20
N ARG A 75 -0.53 5.07 7.90
CA ARG A 75 0.28 4.21 8.78
C ARG A 75 1.29 3.39 8.00
N ILE A 76 0.92 2.90 6.81
CA ILE A 76 1.84 2.21 5.90
C ILE A 76 2.98 3.16 5.49
N ALA A 77 2.65 4.40 5.09
CA ALA A 77 3.64 5.41 4.75
C ALA A 77 4.61 5.74 5.92
N ASP A 78 4.13 5.65 7.16
CA ASP A 78 4.92 5.89 8.37
C ASP A 78 5.72 4.64 8.86
N LEU A 79 5.60 3.49 8.18
CA LEU A 79 6.30 2.27 8.62
C LEU A 79 7.83 2.40 8.48
N PRO A 80 8.61 1.76 9.38
CA PRO A 80 10.06 1.79 9.29
C PRO A 80 10.57 1.25 7.96
N GLY A 81 11.43 2.01 7.29
CA GLY A 81 12.06 1.61 6.02
C GLY A 81 11.23 1.92 4.78
N VAL A 82 9.94 2.26 4.93
CA VAL A 82 9.12 2.72 3.80
C VAL A 82 9.66 4.07 3.30
N PRO A 83 9.88 4.22 1.99
CA PRO A 83 10.44 5.43 1.42
C PRO A 83 9.46 6.61 1.45
N GLU A 84 9.99 7.84 1.40
CA GLU A 84 9.17 9.03 1.23
C GLU A 84 8.50 9.05 -0.16
N GLY A 85 7.43 9.84 -0.29
CA GLY A 85 6.70 10.00 -1.55
C GLY A 85 5.50 9.06 -1.71
N VAL A 86 5.16 8.29 -0.68
CA VAL A 86 3.96 7.44 -0.67
C VAL A 86 2.70 8.28 -0.84
N TYR A 87 1.77 7.79 -1.66
CA TYR A 87 0.45 8.36 -1.81
C TYR A 87 -0.60 7.28 -1.90
N ALA A 88 -1.86 7.68 -1.74
CA ALA A 88 -3.00 6.79 -1.94
C ALA A 88 -3.75 7.16 -3.21
N VAL A 89 -4.31 6.16 -3.89
CA VAL A 89 -5.33 6.33 -4.93
C VAL A 89 -6.61 5.69 -4.43
N VAL A 90 -7.64 6.52 -4.28
CA VAL A 90 -8.99 6.05 -3.93
C VAL A 90 -9.71 5.65 -5.22
N THR A 91 -10.06 4.37 -5.30
CA THR A 91 -10.70 3.74 -6.45
C THR A 91 -11.75 2.74 -5.99
N ASP A 92 -12.18 1.85 -6.86
CA ASP A 92 -13.15 0.82 -6.57
C ASP A 92 -12.84 -0.53 -7.22
N THR A 93 -13.55 -1.57 -6.76
CA THR A 93 -13.37 -2.96 -7.20
C THR A 93 -13.67 -3.23 -8.67
N GLU A 94 -14.30 -2.29 -9.39
CA GLU A 94 -14.57 -2.42 -10.84
C GLU A 94 -13.51 -1.71 -11.70
N SER A 95 -12.55 -1.01 -11.09
CA SER A 95 -11.46 -0.38 -11.82
C SER A 95 -10.54 -1.45 -12.43
N GLU A 96 -10.48 -1.49 -13.77
CA GLU A 96 -9.65 -2.43 -14.52
C GLU A 96 -8.17 -1.97 -14.63
N GLN A 97 -7.86 -0.75 -14.18
CA GLN A 97 -6.54 -0.14 -14.28
C GLN A 97 -6.08 0.34 -12.90
N MET A 98 -4.89 -0.08 -12.50
CA MET A 98 -4.18 0.41 -11.31
C MET A 98 -3.74 1.87 -11.51
N GLY A 99 -3.68 2.63 -10.42
CA GLY A 99 -3.29 4.05 -10.43
C GLY A 99 -4.36 5.00 -10.96
N VAL A 100 -5.55 4.49 -11.32
CA VAL A 100 -6.67 5.30 -11.81
C VAL A 100 -7.66 5.55 -10.68
N GLY A 101 -7.80 6.82 -10.29
CA GLY A 101 -8.74 7.21 -9.25
C GLY A 101 -8.43 8.60 -8.69
N ARG A 102 -8.93 8.89 -7.50
CA ARG A 102 -8.61 10.14 -6.80
C ARG A 102 -7.36 9.95 -5.96
N ARG A 103 -6.29 10.63 -6.35
CA ARG A 103 -5.05 10.72 -5.58
C ARG A 103 -5.24 11.48 -4.26
N VAL A 104 -4.64 10.97 -3.20
CA VAL A 104 -4.61 11.53 -1.84
C VAL A 104 -3.17 11.49 -1.33
N GLU A 105 -2.65 12.65 -0.94
CA GLU A 105 -1.35 12.75 -0.26
C GLU A 105 -1.49 12.28 1.20
N LEU A 106 -0.49 11.53 1.67
CA LEU A 106 -0.51 10.86 2.97
C LEU A 106 0.17 11.68 4.07
#